data_AF-A0A1B6BIL0-F1
#
_entry.id   AF-A0A1B6BIL0-F1
#
_cell.length_a   1.000
_cell.length_b   1.000
_cell.length_c   1.000
_cell.angle_alpha   90.00
_cell.angle_beta   90.00
_cell.angle_gamma   90.00
#
_symmetry.space_group_name_H-M   'P 1'
#
loop_
_entity.id
_entity.type
_entity.pdbx_description
1 polymer ?
#
loop_
_entity_poly.entity_id
_entity_poly.type
_entity_poly.pdbx_seq_one_letter_code
_entity_poly.pdbx_strand_id
1 'polypeptide(L)'
;MKKKHFKMVLDILMLVGVALFYNKLTVSLAFHEIGGLVICGLFLIHIGLNFPWIKGVTPRIFSKKLPLKTRIGFIINLLLLISFFMIALSGIMISKTILTQISSRALNWKTIHYFASSVSIILLGIHIGLHANYIKGMVKKQFHISRRVRTPIIVVVLMMVMGFGLYNVVSTSFTKWLAMPFGTTTERRPPTDSDRGDRVEANNQIEGLKSKTHTQPVMETSVVKGLNQETIFSSMILTFALFTAGIESLIKRRKSVTKNA
;
A
#
# COMPACT_ATOMS: atom_id res chain seq x y z
N MET A 1 12.25 -26.24 9.79
CA MET A 1 11.35 -25.93 8.65
C MET A 1 12.14 -25.88 7.35
N LYS A 2 11.62 -26.39 6.21
CA LYS A 2 12.33 -26.27 4.91
C LYS A 2 12.44 -24.78 4.53
N LYS A 3 13.60 -24.34 4.02
CA LYS A 3 13.91 -22.93 3.68
C LYS A 3 12.79 -22.21 2.88
N LYS A 4 12.05 -22.93 2.03
CA LYS A 4 10.94 -22.38 1.22
C LYS A 4 9.71 -21.99 2.06
N HIS A 5 9.35 -22.78 3.07
CA HIS A 5 8.21 -22.48 3.94
C HIS A 5 8.51 -21.26 4.82
N PHE A 6 9.75 -21.13 5.30
CA PHE A 6 10.16 -19.96 6.08
C PHE A 6 10.04 -18.66 5.28
N LYS A 7 10.51 -18.66 4.01
CA LYS A 7 10.34 -17.51 3.10
C LYS A 7 8.87 -17.14 2.91
N MET A 8 8.01 -18.13 2.67
CA MET A 8 6.58 -17.90 2.48
C MET A 8 5.89 -17.34 3.74
N VAL A 9 6.23 -17.85 4.93
CA VAL A 9 5.71 -17.32 6.19
C VAL A 9 6.19 -15.88 6.42
N LEU A 10 7.46 -15.60 6.14
CA LEU A 10 8.02 -14.24 6.23
C LEU A 10 7.28 -13.27 5.29
N ASP A 11 7.01 -13.68 4.05
CA ASP A 11 6.30 -12.85 3.08
C ASP A 11 4.85 -12.58 3.51
N ILE A 12 4.16 -13.58 4.07
CA ILE A 12 2.81 -13.41 4.63
C ILE A 12 2.84 -12.47 5.84
N LEU A 13 3.80 -12.66 6.75
CA LEU A 13 3.94 -11.82 7.95
C LEU A 13 4.21 -10.36 7.58
N MET A 14 5.09 -10.12 6.60
CA MET A 14 5.34 -8.77 6.10
C MET A 14 4.13 -8.17 5.38
N LEU A 15 3.39 -8.96 4.60
CA LEU A 15 2.17 -8.48 3.93
C LEU A 15 1.12 -8.04 4.95
N VAL A 16 0.89 -8.86 5.97
CA VAL A 16 -0.03 -8.55 7.07
C VAL A 16 0.49 -7.35 7.87
N GLY A 17 1.79 -7.30 8.17
CA GLY A 17 2.41 -6.17 8.85
C GLY A 17 2.22 -4.85 8.07
N VAL A 18 2.52 -4.82 6.79
CA VAL A 18 2.37 -3.61 5.98
C VAL A 18 0.91 -3.14 5.91
N ALA A 19 -0.06 -4.06 5.87
CA ALA A 19 -1.47 -3.71 6.00
C ALA A 19 -1.74 -3.03 7.36
N LEU A 20 -1.37 -3.72 8.46
CA LEU A 20 -1.62 -3.30 9.85
C LEU A 20 -1.02 -1.96 10.25
N PHE A 21 0.12 -1.61 9.66
CA PHE A 21 0.87 -0.41 10.04
C PHE A 21 0.62 0.77 9.12
N TYR A 22 -0.41 0.72 8.29
CA TYR A 22 -0.74 1.84 7.42
C TYR A 22 -1.17 3.10 8.20
N ASN A 23 -1.89 2.94 9.29
CA ASN A 23 -2.33 4.05 10.12
C ASN A 23 -1.30 4.36 11.22
N LYS A 24 -0.97 5.63 11.39
CA LYS A 24 -0.11 6.10 12.49
C LYS A 24 -0.84 6.25 13.83
N LEU A 25 -2.17 6.12 13.83
CA LEU A 25 -3.05 6.33 14.98
C LEU A 25 -3.88 5.10 15.36
N THR A 26 -3.57 3.91 14.81
CA THR A 26 -4.31 2.67 15.12
C THR A 26 -4.30 2.35 16.62
N VAL A 27 -3.18 2.63 17.29
CA VAL A 27 -3.00 2.43 18.73
C VAL A 27 -2.35 3.65 19.37
N SER A 28 -1.17 4.05 18.88
CA SER A 28 -0.47 5.27 19.27
C SER A 28 0.64 5.60 18.26
N LEU A 29 1.15 6.82 18.30
CA LEU A 29 2.28 7.21 17.44
C LEU A 29 3.54 6.38 17.74
N ALA A 30 3.80 6.10 19.03
CA ALA A 30 4.92 5.26 19.44
C ALA A 30 4.78 3.81 18.93
N PHE A 31 3.57 3.26 18.92
CA PHE A 31 3.31 1.92 18.38
C PHE A 31 3.61 1.84 16.88
N HIS A 32 3.26 2.87 16.12
CA HIS A 32 3.58 2.95 14.70
C HIS A 32 5.09 3.08 14.45
N GLU A 33 5.81 3.84 15.26
CA GLU A 33 7.28 3.96 15.16
C GLU A 33 7.98 2.63 15.48
N ILE A 34 7.59 1.94 16.56
CA ILE A 34 8.16 0.64 16.96
C ILE A 34 7.84 -0.43 15.92
N GLY A 35 6.57 -0.54 15.53
CA GLY A 35 6.15 -1.54 14.55
C GLY A 35 6.74 -1.31 13.17
N GLY A 36 6.91 -0.05 12.76
CA GLY A 36 7.63 0.31 11.54
C GLY A 36 9.09 -0.16 11.57
N LEU A 37 9.79 -0.03 12.71
CA LEU A 37 11.15 -0.56 12.88
C LEU A 37 11.19 -2.09 12.85
N VAL A 38 10.21 -2.77 13.46
CA VAL A 38 10.10 -4.24 13.40
C VAL A 38 9.90 -4.71 11.95
N ILE A 39 8.99 -4.07 11.20
CA ILE A 39 8.78 -4.36 9.77
C ILE A 39 10.06 -4.09 8.97
N CYS A 40 10.77 -3.00 9.25
CA CYS A 40 12.06 -2.72 8.63
C CYS A 40 13.05 -3.87 8.88
N GLY A 41 13.13 -4.39 10.10
CA GLY A 41 13.96 -5.56 10.43
C GLY A 41 13.56 -6.82 9.65
N LEU A 42 12.26 -7.13 9.58
CA LEU A 42 11.74 -8.24 8.77
C LEU A 42 12.10 -8.10 7.29
N PHE A 43 12.04 -6.87 6.77
CA PHE A 43 12.38 -6.58 5.38
C PHE A 43 13.87 -6.79 5.10
N LEU A 44 14.76 -6.39 6.02
CA LEU A 44 16.20 -6.66 5.91
C LEU A 44 16.49 -8.18 5.88
N ILE A 45 15.82 -8.95 6.73
CA ILE A 45 15.91 -10.42 6.72
C ILE A 45 15.43 -10.97 5.38
N HIS A 46 14.31 -10.48 4.86
CA HIS A 46 13.79 -10.90 3.56
C HIS A 46 14.78 -10.62 2.42
N ILE A 47 15.38 -9.43 2.39
CA ILE A 47 16.41 -9.09 1.39
C ILE A 47 17.60 -10.04 1.52
N GLY A 48 18.11 -10.27 2.73
CA GLY A 48 19.24 -11.18 2.97
C GLY A 48 18.97 -12.60 2.49
N LEU A 49 17.77 -13.13 2.74
CA LEU A 49 17.36 -14.47 2.30
C LEU A 49 17.19 -14.57 0.77
N ASN A 50 16.90 -13.46 0.10
CA ASN A 50 16.70 -13.40 -1.34
C ASN A 50 17.89 -12.80 -2.09
N PHE A 51 18.97 -12.42 -1.39
CA PHE A 51 20.17 -11.85 -1.97
C PHE A 51 20.84 -12.72 -3.06
N PRO A 52 20.95 -14.06 -2.90
CA PRO A 52 21.49 -14.91 -3.96
C PRO A 52 20.65 -14.89 -5.25
N TRP A 53 19.32 -14.75 -5.11
CA TRP A 53 18.43 -14.61 -6.26
C TRP A 53 18.62 -13.26 -6.96
N ILE A 54 18.74 -12.18 -6.19
CA ILE A 54 19.01 -10.83 -6.72
C ILE A 54 20.31 -10.86 -7.52
N LYS A 55 21.42 -11.33 -6.94
CA LYS A 55 22.72 -11.43 -7.61
C LYS A 55 22.68 -12.30 -8.88
N GLY A 56 21.86 -13.36 -8.88
CA GLY A 56 21.71 -14.26 -10.03
C GLY A 56 20.88 -13.68 -11.18
N VAL A 57 19.96 -12.75 -10.90
CA VAL A 57 19.06 -12.14 -11.89
C VAL A 57 19.60 -10.83 -12.45
N THR A 58 20.27 -10.00 -11.63
CA THR A 58 20.86 -8.71 -12.02
C THR A 58 21.70 -8.73 -13.31
N PRO A 59 22.64 -9.68 -13.52
CA PRO A 59 23.43 -9.69 -14.76
C PRO A 59 22.62 -10.18 -15.98
N ARG A 60 21.54 -10.93 -15.75
CA ARG A 60 20.73 -11.50 -16.83
C ARG A 60 19.71 -10.51 -17.40
N ILE A 61 19.44 -9.38 -16.72
CA ILE A 61 18.40 -8.42 -17.14
C ILE A 61 18.66 -7.79 -18.50
N PHE A 62 19.95 -7.67 -18.89
CA PHE A 62 20.37 -7.15 -20.18
C PHE A 62 20.43 -8.23 -21.26
N SER A 63 20.20 -9.51 -20.90
CA SER A 63 20.16 -10.60 -21.86
C SER A 63 18.82 -10.62 -22.61
N LYS A 64 18.86 -10.50 -23.94
CA LYS A 64 17.68 -10.54 -24.83
C LYS A 64 16.86 -11.84 -24.76
N LYS A 65 17.37 -12.89 -24.12
CA LYS A 65 16.72 -14.22 -23.99
C LYS A 65 15.70 -14.32 -22.85
N LEU A 66 15.53 -13.30 -22.00
CA LEU A 66 14.58 -13.38 -20.88
C LEU A 66 13.14 -13.09 -21.33
N PRO A 67 12.15 -13.90 -20.88
CA PRO A 67 10.74 -13.58 -21.08
C PRO A 67 10.39 -12.21 -20.49
N LEU A 68 9.63 -11.41 -21.24
CA LEU A 68 9.18 -10.07 -20.83
C LEU A 68 8.51 -10.08 -19.44
N LYS A 69 7.78 -11.14 -19.10
CA LYS A 69 7.18 -11.34 -17.77
C LYS A 69 8.22 -11.31 -16.65
N THR A 70 9.33 -12.03 -16.82
CA THR A 70 10.40 -12.10 -15.82
C THR A 70 11.08 -10.74 -15.67
N ARG A 71 11.21 -10.00 -16.76
CA ARG A 71 11.76 -8.64 -16.76
C ARG A 71 10.87 -7.65 -16.01
N ILE A 72 9.56 -7.64 -16.29
CA ILE A 72 8.60 -6.80 -15.57
C ILE A 72 8.57 -7.16 -14.08
N GLY A 73 8.49 -8.44 -13.74
CA GLY A 73 8.52 -8.90 -12.34
C GLY A 73 9.78 -8.45 -11.60
N PHE A 74 10.94 -8.49 -12.26
CA PHE A 74 12.18 -7.97 -11.68
C PHE A 74 12.13 -6.46 -11.43
N ILE A 75 11.67 -5.66 -12.41
CA ILE A 75 11.54 -4.20 -12.27
C ILE A 75 10.60 -3.85 -11.12
N ILE A 76 9.45 -4.52 -11.02
CA ILE A 76 8.49 -4.31 -9.92
C ILE A 76 9.13 -4.64 -8.57
N ASN A 77 9.88 -5.75 -8.47
CA ASN A 77 10.57 -6.12 -7.23
C ASN A 77 11.66 -5.11 -6.86
N LEU A 78 12.38 -4.57 -7.84
CA LEU A 78 13.39 -3.54 -7.61
C LEU A 78 12.76 -2.21 -7.16
N LEU A 79 11.65 -1.79 -7.79
CA LEU A 79 10.92 -0.60 -7.38
C LEU A 79 10.30 -0.77 -5.98
N LEU A 80 9.82 -1.97 -5.63
CA LEU A 80 9.39 -2.29 -4.27
C LEU A 80 10.53 -2.15 -3.27
N LEU A 81 11.71 -2.71 -3.59
CA LEU A 81 12.90 -2.60 -2.75
C LEU A 81 13.26 -1.13 -2.48
N ILE A 82 13.31 -0.31 -3.53
CA ILE A 82 13.60 1.13 -3.43
C ILE A 82 12.52 1.84 -2.62
N SER A 83 11.23 1.54 -2.88
CA SER A 83 10.12 2.18 -2.18
C SER A 83 10.16 1.89 -0.69
N PHE A 84 10.33 0.62 -0.29
CA PHE A 84 10.44 0.25 1.12
C PHE A 84 11.69 0.82 1.80
N PHE A 85 12.82 0.90 1.09
CA PHE A 85 14.00 1.58 1.59
C PHE A 85 13.74 3.06 1.87
N MET A 86 13.07 3.77 0.95
CA MET A 86 12.69 5.18 1.13
C MET A 86 11.68 5.36 2.27
N ILE A 87 10.71 4.45 2.43
CA ILE A 87 9.76 4.44 3.55
C ILE A 87 10.50 4.28 4.88
N ALA A 88 11.43 3.33 4.97
CA ALA A 88 12.22 3.08 6.18
C ALA A 88 13.09 4.27 6.54
N LEU A 89 13.86 4.80 5.58
CA LEU A 89 14.74 5.94 5.79
C LEU A 89 13.95 7.19 6.20
N SER A 90 12.88 7.52 5.46
CA SER A 90 12.03 8.66 5.80
C SER A 90 11.28 8.47 7.13
N GLY A 91 10.87 7.24 7.47
CA GLY A 91 10.23 6.93 8.75
C GLY A 91 11.15 7.17 9.94
N ILE A 92 12.42 6.75 9.83
CA ILE A 92 13.46 7.05 10.83
C ILE A 92 13.64 8.57 10.98
N MET A 93 13.71 9.30 9.87
CA MET A 93 13.94 10.76 9.87
C MET A 93 12.75 11.59 10.37
N ILE A 94 11.53 11.06 10.35
CA ILE A 94 10.31 11.74 10.84
C ILE A 94 10.00 11.38 12.30
N SER A 95 10.67 10.36 12.85
CA SER A 95 10.40 9.85 14.21
C SER A 95 10.37 10.98 15.23
N LYS A 96 9.26 11.05 15.97
CA LYS A 96 9.01 12.08 16.98
C LYS A 96 9.14 11.56 18.39
N THR A 97 9.15 10.25 18.59
CA THR A 97 9.09 9.66 19.93
C THR A 97 10.34 8.88 20.31
N ILE A 98 10.97 8.17 19.36
CA ILE A 98 12.08 7.26 19.67
C ILE A 98 13.43 7.77 19.17
N LEU A 99 13.49 8.29 17.94
CA LEU A 99 14.74 8.71 17.28
C LEU A 99 14.81 10.22 17.09
N THR A 100 14.37 10.99 18.10
CA THR A 100 14.30 12.46 18.06
C THR A 100 15.66 13.11 17.80
N GLN A 101 16.75 12.50 18.26
CA GLN A 101 18.13 12.98 18.08
C GLN A 101 18.64 12.87 16.63
N ILE A 102 18.06 11.97 15.82
CA ILE A 102 18.44 11.73 14.41
C ILE A 102 17.43 12.38 13.46
N SER A 103 16.25 12.76 13.97
CA SER A 103 15.21 13.40 13.18
C SER A 103 15.69 14.73 12.59
N SER A 104 15.46 14.93 11.29
CA SER A 104 15.90 16.13 10.57
C SER A 104 14.70 16.88 10.02
N ARG A 105 14.72 18.22 10.17
CA ARG A 105 13.71 19.12 9.59
C ARG A 105 14.08 19.63 8.20
N ALA A 106 15.31 19.40 7.75
CA ALA A 106 15.87 20.03 6.54
C ALA A 106 15.24 19.53 5.23
N LEU A 107 14.77 18.29 5.21
CA LEU A 107 14.09 17.67 4.07
C LEU A 107 12.63 17.43 4.40
N ASN A 108 11.77 17.51 3.39
CA ASN A 108 10.35 17.17 3.48
C ASN A 108 10.15 15.65 3.53
N TRP A 109 10.73 15.00 4.55
CA TRP A 109 10.70 13.54 4.73
C TRP A 109 9.27 13.00 4.74
N LYS A 110 8.30 13.75 5.27
CA LYS A 110 6.88 13.36 5.26
C LYS A 110 6.33 13.17 3.85
N THR A 111 6.69 14.05 2.92
CA THR A 111 6.28 13.96 1.52
C THR A 111 6.85 12.68 0.91
N ILE A 112 8.14 12.42 1.15
CA ILE A 112 8.81 11.19 0.69
C ILE A 112 8.15 9.95 1.27
N HIS A 113 7.87 9.95 2.58
CA HIS A 113 7.25 8.83 3.28
C HIS A 113 5.86 8.51 2.72
N TYR A 114 4.97 9.50 2.63
CA TYR A 114 3.61 9.27 2.13
C TYR A 114 3.58 8.89 0.64
N PHE A 115 4.44 9.51 -0.17
CA PHE A 115 4.56 9.18 -1.58
C PHE A 115 5.07 7.76 -1.77
N ALA A 116 6.20 7.41 -1.13
CA ALA A 116 6.80 6.09 -1.23
C ALA A 116 5.85 5.00 -0.70
N SER A 117 5.13 5.25 0.40
CA SER A 117 4.10 4.35 0.92
C SER A 117 2.97 4.14 -0.10
N SER A 118 2.48 5.20 -0.74
CA SER A 118 1.41 5.09 -1.75
C SER A 118 1.86 4.32 -3.00
N VAL A 119 3.08 4.58 -3.47
CA VAL A 119 3.70 3.85 -4.58
C VAL A 119 3.89 2.38 -4.23
N SER A 120 4.34 2.08 -3.00
CA SER A 120 4.57 0.70 -2.55
C SER A 120 3.28 -0.14 -2.55
N ILE A 121 2.13 0.45 -2.22
CA ILE A 121 0.82 -0.23 -2.26
C ILE A 121 0.45 -0.65 -3.68
N ILE A 122 0.61 0.26 -4.65
CA ILE A 122 0.34 -0.02 -6.06
C ILE A 122 1.27 -1.14 -6.54
N LEU A 123 2.57 -1.02 -6.27
CA LEU A 123 3.57 -2.00 -6.67
C LEU A 123 3.34 -3.36 -6.00
N LEU A 124 2.90 -3.39 -4.74
CA LEU A 124 2.59 -4.60 -4.00
C LEU A 124 1.39 -5.32 -4.60
N GLY A 125 0.33 -4.57 -4.94
CA GLY A 125 -0.80 -5.10 -5.69
C GLY A 125 -0.37 -5.70 -7.02
N ILE A 126 0.41 -4.98 -7.83
CA ILE A 126 0.95 -5.48 -9.10
C ILE A 126 1.78 -6.75 -8.88
N HIS A 127 2.66 -6.76 -7.88
CA HIS A 127 3.48 -7.92 -7.53
C HIS A 127 2.62 -9.15 -7.23
N ILE A 128 1.64 -9.03 -6.33
CA ILE A 128 0.70 -10.11 -6.00
C ILE A 128 -0.06 -10.57 -7.25
N GLY A 129 -0.52 -9.62 -8.08
CA GLY A 129 -1.23 -9.90 -9.33
C GLY A 129 -0.41 -10.69 -10.35
N LEU A 130 0.88 -10.38 -10.53
CA LEU A 130 1.79 -11.12 -11.41
C LEU A 130 2.03 -12.56 -10.93
N HIS A 131 1.95 -12.78 -9.62
CA HIS A 131 2.07 -14.06 -8.95
C HIS A 131 0.73 -14.78 -8.75
N ALA A 132 -0.40 -14.22 -9.21
CA ALA A 132 -1.74 -14.76 -8.98
C ALA A 132 -1.94 -16.19 -9.53
N ASN A 133 -1.21 -16.61 -10.56
CA ASN A 133 -1.31 -17.99 -11.06
C ASN A 133 -0.78 -19.03 -10.06
N TYR A 134 0.26 -18.68 -9.30
CA TYR A 134 0.80 -19.53 -8.23
C TYR A 134 -0.23 -19.66 -7.11
N ILE A 135 -0.86 -18.54 -6.71
CA ILE A 135 -1.92 -18.49 -5.71
C ILE A 135 -3.13 -19.31 -6.16
N LYS A 136 -3.60 -19.15 -7.41
CA LYS A 136 -4.69 -19.95 -7.98
C LYS A 136 -4.40 -21.45 -7.93
N GLY A 137 -3.15 -21.85 -8.16
CA GLY A 137 -2.71 -23.24 -8.06
C GLY A 137 -2.83 -23.81 -6.64
N MET A 138 -2.51 -23.00 -5.62
CA MET A 138 -2.67 -23.37 -4.21
C MET A 138 -4.15 -23.45 -3.81
N VAL A 139 -4.97 -22.46 -4.20
CA VAL A 139 -6.39 -22.38 -3.82
C VAL A 139 -7.23 -23.47 -4.50
N LYS A 140 -6.93 -23.81 -5.77
CA LYS A 140 -7.65 -24.85 -6.50
C LYS A 140 -7.54 -26.23 -5.84
N LYS A 141 -6.47 -26.47 -5.06
CA LYS A 141 -6.24 -27.73 -4.36
C LYS A 141 -7.13 -27.90 -3.12
N GLN A 142 -7.70 -26.80 -2.60
CA GLN A 142 -8.43 -26.78 -1.33
C GLN A 142 -9.97 -26.73 -1.48
N PHE A 143 -10.50 -26.35 -2.65
CA PHE A 143 -11.95 -26.18 -2.86
C PHE A 143 -12.47 -26.94 -4.09
N HIS A 144 -13.16 -28.06 -3.84
CA HIS A 144 -13.86 -28.87 -4.86
C HIS A 144 -15.29 -28.38 -5.10
N ILE A 145 -15.46 -27.13 -5.56
CA ILE A 145 -16.78 -26.54 -5.86
C ILE A 145 -17.08 -26.65 -7.36
N SER A 146 -18.34 -26.95 -7.71
CA SER A 146 -18.79 -27.12 -9.08
C SER A 146 -18.60 -25.84 -9.93
N ARG A 147 -18.09 -26.00 -11.16
CA ARG A 147 -17.64 -24.89 -12.03
C ARG A 147 -18.78 -23.94 -12.44
N ARG A 148 -20.02 -24.44 -12.49
CA ARG A 148 -21.21 -23.71 -12.97
C ARG A 148 -21.67 -22.62 -11.99
N VAL A 149 -21.57 -22.85 -10.68
CA VAL A 149 -21.93 -21.87 -9.63
C VAL A 149 -20.72 -21.04 -9.19
N ARG A 150 -19.52 -21.63 -9.23
CA ARG A 150 -18.28 -20.96 -8.84
C ARG A 150 -17.96 -19.73 -9.71
N THR A 151 -18.26 -19.80 -11.00
CA THR A 151 -17.90 -18.72 -11.94
C THR A 151 -18.67 -17.42 -11.69
N PRO A 152 -20.02 -17.41 -11.63
CA PRO A 152 -20.76 -16.16 -11.36
C PRO A 152 -20.45 -15.61 -9.97
N ILE A 153 -20.35 -16.46 -8.94
CA ILE A 153 -20.00 -16.02 -7.57
C ILE A 153 -18.64 -15.32 -7.55
N ILE A 154 -17.60 -15.90 -8.18
CA ILE A 154 -16.28 -15.27 -8.26
C ILE A 154 -16.36 -13.93 -8.98
N VAL A 155 -17.13 -13.82 -10.06
CA VAL A 155 -17.25 -12.56 -10.81
C VAL A 155 -17.94 -11.47 -9.99
N VAL A 156 -19.01 -11.80 -9.28
CA VAL A 156 -19.71 -10.84 -8.39
C VAL A 156 -18.80 -10.38 -7.27
N VAL A 157 -18.12 -11.31 -6.58
CA VAL A 157 -17.16 -10.98 -5.52
C VAL A 157 -16.01 -10.12 -6.07
N LEU A 158 -15.49 -10.45 -7.26
CA LEU A 158 -14.44 -9.69 -7.93
C LEU A 158 -14.88 -8.25 -8.22
N MET A 159 -16.08 -8.08 -8.77
CA MET A 159 -16.66 -6.76 -9.06
C MET A 159 -16.87 -5.95 -7.79
N MET A 160 -17.37 -6.57 -6.72
CA MET A 160 -17.57 -5.93 -5.42
C MET A 160 -16.24 -5.43 -4.83
N VAL A 161 -15.21 -6.28 -4.84
CA VAL A 161 -13.88 -5.93 -4.36
C VAL A 161 -13.23 -4.83 -5.21
N MET A 162 -13.35 -4.91 -6.54
CA MET A 162 -12.83 -3.86 -7.42
C MET A 162 -13.54 -2.53 -7.22
N GLY A 163 -14.88 -2.54 -7.11
CA GLY A 163 -15.68 -1.33 -6.87
C GLY A 163 -15.36 -0.70 -5.53
N PHE A 164 -15.29 -1.50 -4.45
CA PHE A 164 -14.97 -1.02 -3.12
C PHE A 164 -13.55 -0.45 -3.03
N GLY A 165 -12.54 -1.15 -3.56
CA GLY A 165 -11.17 -0.63 -3.54
C GLY A 165 -10.98 0.61 -4.41
N LEU A 166 -11.66 0.70 -5.57
CA LEU A 166 -11.60 1.90 -6.41
C LEU A 166 -12.28 3.10 -5.74
N TYR A 167 -13.44 2.88 -5.11
CA TYR A 167 -14.10 3.89 -4.28
C TYR A 167 -13.15 4.39 -3.19
N ASN A 168 -12.48 3.49 -2.47
CA ASN A 168 -11.53 3.88 -1.43
C ASN A 168 -10.33 4.66 -1.98
N VAL A 169 -9.81 4.33 -3.17
CA VAL A 169 -8.70 5.08 -3.79
C VAL A 169 -9.08 6.55 -3.99
N VAL A 170 -10.31 6.83 -4.43
CA VAL A 170 -10.77 8.19 -4.70
C VAL A 170 -11.30 8.91 -3.47
N SER A 171 -11.88 8.18 -2.52
CA SER A 171 -12.49 8.75 -1.31
C SER A 171 -11.49 9.01 -0.19
N THR A 172 -10.30 8.43 -0.26
CA THR A 172 -9.24 8.63 0.75
C THR A 172 -8.19 9.65 0.29
N SER A 173 -7.29 10.04 1.18
CA SER A 173 -6.15 10.91 0.85
C SER A 173 -5.08 10.23 -0.03
N PHE A 174 -5.31 9.00 -0.50
CA PHE A 174 -4.35 8.22 -1.28
C PHE A 174 -3.87 8.95 -2.54
N THR A 175 -4.79 9.53 -3.32
CA THR A 175 -4.45 10.28 -4.54
C THR A 175 -3.61 11.52 -4.24
N LYS A 176 -3.94 12.23 -3.17
CA LYS A 176 -3.15 13.37 -2.67
C LYS A 176 -1.74 12.94 -2.25
N TRP A 177 -1.62 11.78 -1.62
CA TRP A 177 -0.32 11.24 -1.22
C TRP A 177 0.54 10.81 -2.40
N LEU A 178 -0.09 10.28 -3.45
CA LEU A 178 0.57 9.93 -4.70
C LEU A 178 1.01 11.17 -5.51
N ALA A 179 0.21 12.22 -5.50
CA ALA A 179 0.49 13.46 -6.23
C ALA A 179 1.41 14.43 -5.47
N MET A 180 1.72 14.15 -4.20
CA MET A 180 2.44 15.06 -3.30
C MET A 180 3.79 15.61 -3.82
N PRO A 181 4.67 14.84 -4.50
CA PRO A 181 5.89 15.39 -5.07
C PRO A 181 5.68 16.18 -6.38
N PHE A 182 4.50 16.07 -6.99
CA PHE A 182 4.18 16.70 -8.28
C PHE A 182 3.24 17.91 -8.12
N GLY A 183 2.51 17.99 -7.01
CA GLY A 183 1.74 19.17 -6.66
C GLY A 183 2.70 20.31 -6.33
N THR A 184 2.51 21.46 -6.96
CA THR A 184 3.04 22.70 -6.42
C THR A 184 2.49 22.80 -5.00
N THR A 185 3.36 22.83 -4.00
CA THR A 185 2.98 23.36 -2.70
C THR A 185 2.43 24.74 -2.99
N THR A 186 1.10 24.91 -3.01
CA THR A 186 0.51 26.19 -2.68
C THR A 186 0.89 26.38 -1.22
N GLU A 187 2.10 26.90 -1.03
CA GLU A 187 2.58 27.41 0.23
C GLU A 187 1.51 28.41 0.63
N ARG A 188 0.65 28.02 1.57
CA ARG A 188 -0.21 29.00 2.24
C ARG A 188 0.78 29.99 2.82
N ARG A 189 0.87 31.18 2.20
CA ARG A 189 1.56 32.33 2.79
C ARG A 189 1.15 32.38 4.27
N PRO A 190 2.10 32.61 5.21
CA PRO A 190 1.71 32.91 6.57
C PRO A 190 0.64 34.02 6.53
N PRO A 191 -0.47 33.89 7.28
CA PRO A 191 -1.54 34.88 7.22
C PRO A 191 -0.95 36.25 7.51
N THR A 192 -1.17 37.23 6.64
CA THR A 192 -0.92 38.64 6.96
C THR A 192 -1.86 39.02 8.10
N ASP A 193 -1.47 39.97 8.97
CA ASP A 193 -2.28 40.30 10.16
C ASP A 193 -3.72 40.75 9.84
N SER A 194 -3.99 41.18 8.60
CA SER A 194 -5.35 41.41 8.08
C SER A 194 -6.21 40.14 8.04
N ASP A 195 -5.65 38.99 7.66
CA ASP A 195 -6.35 37.70 7.56
C ASP A 195 -6.67 37.09 8.94
N ARG A 196 -6.04 37.60 10.01
CA ARG A 196 -6.31 37.15 11.40
C ARG A 196 -7.56 37.81 11.98
N GLY A 197 -7.81 39.08 11.67
CA GLY A 197 -8.99 39.81 12.16
C GLY A 197 -10.29 39.17 11.67
N ASP A 198 -10.41 39.02 10.34
CA ASP A 198 -11.61 38.48 9.69
C ASP A 198 -11.91 37.03 10.09
N ARG A 199 -10.85 36.27 10.41
CA ARG A 199 -10.98 34.85 10.77
C ARG A 199 -11.38 34.63 12.22
N VAL A 200 -11.02 35.55 13.13
CA VAL A 200 -11.48 35.52 14.53
C VAL A 200 -12.96 35.88 14.61
N GLU A 201 -13.40 36.87 13.81
CA GLU A 201 -14.79 37.31 13.77
C GLU A 201 -15.71 36.25 13.15
N ALA A 202 -15.27 35.59 12.08
CA ALA A 202 -15.98 34.46 11.48
C ALA A 202 -16.03 33.22 12.41
N ASN A 203 -14.97 32.96 13.19
CA ASN A 203 -14.95 31.81 14.10
C ASN A 203 -15.89 32.01 15.30
N ASN A 204 -16.03 33.24 15.79
CA ASN A 204 -16.96 33.59 16.86
C ASN A 204 -18.43 33.46 16.42
N GLN A 205 -18.76 33.80 15.16
CA GLN A 205 -20.10 33.57 14.61
C GLN A 205 -20.42 32.07 14.45
N ILE A 206 -19.44 31.26 14.04
CA ILE A 206 -19.63 29.81 13.85
C ILE A 206 -19.77 29.10 15.20
N GLU A 207 -19.05 29.49 16.25
CA GLU A 207 -19.22 28.93 17.59
C GLU A 207 -20.59 29.26 18.19
N GLY A 208 -21.13 30.45 17.92
CA GLY A 208 -22.51 30.82 18.28
C GLY A 208 -23.58 29.94 17.61
N LEU A 209 -23.35 29.47 16.39
CA LEU A 209 -24.25 28.52 15.70
C LEU A 209 -24.02 27.06 16.13
N LYS A 210 -22.78 26.65 16.42
CA LYS A 210 -22.44 25.27 16.79
C LYS A 210 -22.96 24.88 18.17
N SER A 211 -23.14 25.86 19.06
CA SER A 211 -23.76 25.68 20.38
C SER A 211 -25.22 25.17 20.30
N LYS A 212 -25.94 25.44 19.19
CA LYS A 212 -27.35 25.04 19.03
C LYS A 212 -27.59 23.66 18.41
N THR A 213 -26.55 22.95 17.95
CA THR A 213 -26.71 21.62 17.33
C THR A 213 -25.68 20.65 17.88
N HIS A 214 -25.87 20.21 19.13
CA HIS A 214 -25.02 19.21 19.76
C HIS A 214 -25.50 17.78 19.40
N THR A 215 -25.25 17.35 18.17
CA THR A 215 -25.30 15.92 17.85
C THR A 215 -23.93 15.34 18.18
N GLN A 216 -23.83 14.59 19.27
CA GLN A 216 -22.58 13.95 19.68
C GLN A 216 -22.11 12.97 18.59
N PRO A 217 -20.86 13.06 18.09
CA PRO A 217 -20.30 12.00 17.26
C PRO A 217 -20.13 10.76 18.14
N VAL A 218 -20.77 9.66 17.75
CA VAL A 218 -20.59 8.34 18.37
C VAL A 218 -19.10 8.09 18.59
N MET A 219 -18.69 7.77 19.82
CA MET A 219 -17.31 7.41 20.16
C MET A 219 -16.94 6.10 19.48
N GLU A 220 -16.57 6.19 18.21
CA GLU A 220 -15.95 5.10 17.48
C GLU A 220 -14.57 4.89 18.10
N THR A 221 -14.40 3.76 18.80
CA THR A 221 -13.17 3.42 19.51
C THR A 221 -11.98 3.40 18.55
N SER A 222 -10.78 3.73 19.03
CA SER A 222 -9.54 3.72 18.23
C SER A 222 -9.32 2.38 17.50
N VAL A 223 -9.78 1.29 18.11
CA VAL A 223 -9.78 -0.06 17.55
C VAL A 223 -10.66 -0.16 16.30
N VAL A 224 -11.90 0.33 16.35
CA VAL A 224 -12.84 0.29 15.21
C VAL A 224 -12.34 1.18 14.06
N LYS A 225 -11.80 2.37 14.37
CA LYS A 225 -11.13 3.21 13.37
C LYS A 225 -9.92 2.52 12.73
N GLY A 226 -9.18 1.75 13.52
CA GLY A 226 -8.08 0.91 13.04
C GLY A 226 -8.57 -0.15 12.06
N LEU A 227 -9.53 -0.97 12.46
CA LEU A 227 -10.13 -2.03 11.63
C LEU A 227 -10.72 -1.49 10.32
N ASN A 228 -11.43 -0.37 10.35
CA ASN A 228 -11.98 0.25 9.15
C ASN A 228 -10.85 0.66 8.20
N GLN A 229 -9.77 1.24 8.72
CA GLN A 229 -8.61 1.64 7.92
C GLN A 229 -7.91 0.42 7.30
N GLU A 230 -7.71 -0.68 8.05
CA GLU A 230 -7.15 -1.94 7.54
C GLU A 230 -7.92 -2.50 6.34
N THR A 231 -9.26 -2.48 6.42
CA THR A 231 -10.11 -2.97 5.34
C THR A 231 -10.01 -2.10 4.08
N ILE A 232 -9.86 -0.79 4.25
CA ILE A 232 -9.65 0.16 3.16
C ILE A 232 -8.35 -0.19 2.40
N PHE A 233 -7.19 -0.34 3.06
CA PHE A 233 -5.92 -0.62 2.36
C PHE A 233 -5.86 -2.02 1.77
N SER A 234 -6.35 -3.00 2.52
CA SER A 234 -6.44 -4.38 2.03
C SER A 234 -7.27 -4.44 0.74
N SER A 235 -8.36 -3.67 0.68
CA SER A 235 -9.18 -3.59 -0.53
C SER A 235 -8.43 -2.97 -1.71
N MET A 236 -7.65 -1.91 -1.51
CA MET A 236 -6.85 -1.28 -2.58
C MET A 236 -5.79 -2.22 -3.15
N ILE A 237 -5.00 -2.87 -2.28
CA ILE A 237 -3.98 -3.84 -2.68
C ILE A 237 -4.62 -4.96 -3.50
N LEU A 238 -5.76 -5.46 -3.02
CA LEU A 238 -6.51 -6.52 -3.70
C LEU A 238 -7.04 -6.05 -5.06
N THR A 239 -7.57 -4.84 -5.18
CA THR A 239 -8.01 -4.26 -6.46
C THR A 239 -6.86 -4.19 -7.47
N PHE A 240 -5.69 -3.67 -7.10
CA PHE A 240 -4.53 -3.61 -8.00
C PHE A 240 -4.02 -5.00 -8.39
N ALA A 241 -4.06 -5.96 -7.46
CA ALA A 241 -3.68 -7.35 -7.71
C ALA A 241 -4.63 -8.04 -8.69
N LEU A 242 -5.94 -7.88 -8.49
CA LEU A 242 -6.98 -8.44 -9.35
C LEU A 242 -6.95 -7.81 -10.75
N PHE A 243 -6.79 -6.49 -10.83
CA PHE A 243 -6.64 -5.78 -12.11
C PHE A 243 -5.44 -6.31 -12.90
N THR A 244 -4.28 -6.42 -12.25
CA THR A 244 -3.05 -6.95 -12.87
C THR A 244 -3.22 -8.41 -13.33
N ALA A 245 -3.84 -9.25 -12.49
CA ALA A 245 -4.13 -10.65 -12.83
C ALA A 245 -5.15 -10.78 -13.98
N GLY A 246 -6.09 -9.85 -14.08
CA GLY A 246 -7.06 -9.72 -15.17
C GLY A 246 -6.36 -9.45 -16.50
N ILE A 247 -5.50 -8.43 -16.54
CA ILE A 247 -4.68 -8.10 -17.72
C ILE A 247 -3.82 -9.31 -18.14
N GLU A 248 -3.15 -9.98 -17.20
CA GLU A 248 -2.34 -11.17 -17.52
C GLU A 248 -3.20 -12.27 -18.15
N SER A 249 -4.41 -12.48 -17.63
CA SER A 249 -5.35 -13.49 -18.14
C SER A 249 -5.82 -13.16 -19.55
N LEU A 250 -6.07 -11.88 -19.87
CA LEU A 250 -6.43 -11.40 -21.20
C LEU A 250 -5.29 -11.59 -22.21
N ILE A 251 -4.06 -11.24 -21.83
CA ILE A 251 -2.87 -11.43 -22.70
C ILE A 251 -2.67 -12.92 -23.03
N LYS A 252 -2.83 -13.81 -22.06
CA LYS A 252 -2.72 -15.26 -22.28
C LYS A 252 -3.81 -15.79 -23.22
N ARG A 253 -5.06 -15.36 -23.04
CA ARG A 253 -6.17 -15.75 -23.92
C ARG A 253 -5.93 -15.29 -25.36
N ARG A 254 -5.47 -14.06 -25.58
CA ARG A 254 -5.13 -13.58 -26.95
C ARG A 254 -4.05 -14.45 -27.58
N LYS A 255 -2.97 -14.76 -26.85
CA LYS A 255 -1.88 -15.61 -27.34
C LYS A 255 -2.31 -17.06 -27.64
N SER A 256 -3.29 -17.61 -26.92
CA SER A 256 -3.80 -18.96 -27.21
C SER A 256 -4.69 -18.97 -28.45
N VAL A 257 -5.48 -17.93 -28.68
CA VAL A 257 -6.31 -17.80 -29.89
C VAL A 257 -5.43 -17.70 -31.14
N THR A 258 -4.37 -16.86 -31.11
CA THR A 258 -3.44 -16.72 -32.24
C THR A 258 -2.54 -17.92 -32.50
N LYS A 259 -2.42 -18.87 -31.55
CA LYS A 259 -1.66 -20.12 -31.73
C LYS A 259 -2.49 -21.25 -32.31
N ASN A 260 -3.81 -21.14 -32.23
CA ASN A 260 -4.78 -22.14 -32.66
C ASN A 260 -5.53 -21.70 -33.93
N ALA A 261 -5.18 -20.54 -34.49
CA ALA A 261 -5.61 -20.02 -35.79
C ALA A 261 -4.44 -20.16 -36.76
#